data_AF-A0A432QK59-F1
#
_entry.id   AF-A0A432QK59-F1
#
_cell.length_a   1.000
_cell.length_b   1.000
_cell.length_c   1.000
_cell.angle_alpha   90.00
_cell.angle_beta   90.00
_cell.angle_gamma   90.00
#
_symmetry.space_group_name_H-M   'P 1'
#
loop_
_entity.id
_entity.type
_entity.pdbx_description
1 polymer ?
#
loop_
_entity_poly.entity_id
_entity_poly.type
_entity_poly.pdbx_seq_one_letter_code
_entity_poly.pdbx_strand_id
1 'polypeptide(L)'
;MISVATLGPEKSHAWQAAFQYAPDAKLQVYPHTRALIDGFVAGKVQLAVVPVYNTRVGENKKFFRLFDSIEEGYWIDNIVLPADLSLGTFTLDDHTQDLQVLVGKRSVFRQCEEYIGNTFPDIALMSVHDIDQTVERIREQGLVGHGIIGTEEMLNDHNLHVIEREVAPHNRTRYAVLGRELAPTTGYDATAFITRPLDDRVGMLVDILGEFSRRGINILDMRSEGDIKTQKLQIYIEAEGHIDDPVVSGAIDHIEQKIIGRKNSIRLLGSFPRVDMRTKYINSFGFIGTGDMSKWFASRLEHEGYRVVLTGRSTTLRPEDMIADVDVVVICVPISATAGTVSKYGHLIKDGKALILLAGESETTLNAALETTGKGVEVMLVHNLWGPQAATMKDKNAIVVRTPRSGKYCSEFEAFLYKHGAHILQDAPAKHDLLMGVGQKLPTALSVALAMTLDAHGITAEDIAGHCTLTSLYPILAMARVHSQNPRTYAEIMATSGDSRKIVQDFAKNLEQVMVMADKGDIGRLCSLIDRNSSHLTSEFLSARMDQAKAVDDVLGSMI
;
A
#
# COMPACT_ATOMS: atom_id res chain seq x y z
N MET A 1 38.03 12.53 5.68
CA MET A 1 37.36 11.31 6.14
C MET A 1 36.14 11.74 6.94
N ILE A 2 34.95 11.25 6.61
CA ILE A 2 33.71 11.64 7.29
C ILE A 2 33.69 11.02 8.68
N SER A 3 33.20 11.74 9.70
CA SER A 3 32.97 11.19 11.04
C SER A 3 31.50 10.87 11.29
N VAL A 4 31.22 9.66 11.78
CA VAL A 4 29.87 9.13 12.01
C VAL A 4 29.73 8.71 13.47
N ALA A 5 28.79 9.30 14.20
CA ALA A 5 28.43 8.85 15.54
C ALA A 5 27.42 7.70 15.50
N THR A 6 27.56 6.74 16.41
CA THR A 6 26.57 5.66 16.62
C THR A 6 26.56 5.23 18.08
N LEU A 7 25.60 4.38 18.46
CA LEU A 7 25.55 3.79 19.78
C LEU A 7 26.56 2.65 19.91
N GLY A 8 27.27 2.62 21.03
CA GLY A 8 28.21 1.56 21.35
C GLY A 8 27.55 0.28 21.91
N PRO A 9 28.35 -0.75 22.19
CA PRO A 9 29.80 -0.83 21.94
C PRO A 9 30.16 -0.98 20.45
N GLU A 10 31.45 -0.97 20.12
CA GLU A 10 31.94 -1.35 18.79
C GLU A 10 31.44 -2.76 18.42
N LYS A 11 31.30 -3.02 17.12
CA LYS A 11 30.67 -4.24 16.55
C LYS A 11 29.22 -4.52 16.98
N SER A 12 28.59 -3.67 17.81
CA SER A 12 27.16 -3.79 18.06
C SER A 12 26.35 -3.59 16.77
N HIS A 13 25.08 -4.00 16.78
CA HIS A 13 24.19 -3.84 15.62
C HIS A 13 24.06 -2.37 15.15
N ALA A 14 24.11 -1.39 16.07
CA ALA A 14 24.13 0.03 15.71
C ALA A 14 25.47 0.47 15.09
N TRP A 15 26.58 -0.13 15.53
CA TRP A 15 27.89 0.08 14.92
C TRP A 15 27.94 -0.51 13.51
N GLN A 16 27.42 -1.73 13.30
CA GLN A 16 27.32 -2.36 11.99
C GLN A 16 26.47 -1.52 11.03
N ALA A 17 25.36 -0.95 11.50
CA ALA A 17 24.55 -0.03 10.70
C ALA A 17 25.37 1.19 10.24
N ALA A 18 26.13 1.79 11.15
CA ALA A 18 26.99 2.93 10.81
C ALA A 18 28.12 2.55 9.84
N PHE A 19 28.73 1.39 10.05
CA PHE A 19 29.77 0.85 9.18
C PHE A 19 29.26 0.53 7.78
N GLN A 20 28.11 -0.14 7.66
CA GLN A 20 27.51 -0.45 6.36
C GLN A 20 27.08 0.81 5.61
N TYR A 21 26.59 1.83 6.32
CA TYR A 21 26.24 3.10 5.72
C TYR A 21 27.47 3.85 5.18
N ALA A 22 28.56 3.88 5.94
CA ALA A 22 29.78 4.58 5.58
C ALA A 22 31.04 3.77 5.95
N PRO A 23 31.45 2.80 5.10
CA PRO A 23 32.55 1.88 5.40
C PRO A 23 33.90 2.58 5.62
N ASP A 24 34.13 3.68 4.89
CA ASP A 24 35.37 4.46 4.94
C ASP A 24 35.35 5.60 6.00
N ALA A 25 34.29 5.69 6.80
CA ALA A 25 34.14 6.73 7.81
C ALA A 25 34.86 6.41 9.12
N LYS A 26 35.26 7.45 9.83
CA LYS A 26 35.71 7.33 11.23
C LYS A 26 34.48 7.20 12.12
N LEU A 27 34.21 5.98 12.59
CA LEU A 27 33.11 5.70 13.51
C LEU A 27 33.47 6.14 14.94
N GLN A 28 32.52 6.77 15.62
CA GLN A 28 32.64 7.16 17.02
C GLN A 28 31.44 6.65 17.81
N VAL A 29 31.70 5.78 18.78
CA VAL A 29 30.64 5.20 19.62
C VAL A 29 30.31 6.07 20.83
N TYR A 30 29.03 6.09 21.18
CA TYR A 30 28.51 6.81 22.34
C TYR A 30 27.71 5.86 23.25
N PRO A 31 27.70 6.10 24.57
CA PRO A 31 27.07 5.19 25.53
C PRO A 31 25.54 5.23 25.50
N HIS A 32 24.94 6.36 25.10
CA HIS A 32 23.48 6.51 25.03
C HIS A 32 23.08 7.59 24.02
N THR A 33 21.82 7.55 23.58
CA THR A 33 21.28 8.41 22.52
C THR A 33 21.47 9.90 22.82
N ARG A 34 21.28 10.35 24.07
CA ARG A 34 21.48 11.76 24.41
C ARG A 34 22.91 12.24 24.13
N ALA A 35 23.93 11.49 24.55
CA ALA A 35 25.33 11.88 24.35
C ALA A 35 25.71 11.87 22.86
N LEU A 36 25.15 10.92 22.10
CA LEU A 36 25.30 10.85 20.65
C LEU A 36 24.74 12.11 19.98
N ILE A 37 23.48 12.47 20.29
CA ILE A 37 22.82 13.66 19.73
C ILE A 37 23.55 14.94 20.14
N ASP A 38 23.94 15.08 21.41
CA ASP A 38 24.72 16.24 21.88
C ASP A 38 26.07 16.34 21.14
N GLY A 39 26.72 15.21 20.84
CA GLY A 39 27.95 15.17 20.04
C GLY A 39 27.76 15.62 18.59
N PHE A 40 26.65 15.20 17.97
CA PHE A 40 26.25 15.61 16.62
C PHE A 40 25.91 17.10 16.55
N VAL A 41 25.06 17.59 17.45
CA VAL A 41 24.66 19.00 17.53
C VAL A 41 25.88 19.89 17.79
N ALA A 42 26.81 19.48 18.66
CA ALA A 42 28.06 20.20 18.92
C ALA A 42 29.06 20.16 17.74
N GLY A 43 28.76 19.45 16.65
CA GLY A 43 29.64 19.33 15.48
C GLY A 43 30.89 18.50 15.70
N LYS A 44 30.93 17.64 16.74
CA LYS A 44 32.04 16.70 16.97
C LYS A 44 32.08 15.60 15.90
N VAL A 45 30.91 15.30 15.33
CA VAL A 45 30.74 14.38 14.21
C VAL A 45 29.92 15.04 13.10
N GLN A 46 30.07 14.57 11.87
CA GLN A 46 29.36 15.11 10.71
C GLN A 46 28.01 14.42 10.49
N LEU A 47 27.93 13.12 10.79
CA LEU A 47 26.72 12.31 10.67
C LEU A 47 26.45 11.57 11.97
N ALA A 48 25.20 11.15 12.16
CA ALA A 48 24.85 10.26 13.26
C ALA A 48 23.85 9.18 12.82
N VAL A 49 24.11 7.93 13.20
CA VAL A 49 23.26 6.77 12.90
C VAL A 49 22.61 6.29 14.19
N VAL A 50 21.28 6.28 14.21
CA VAL A 50 20.52 6.03 15.46
C VAL A 50 19.31 5.13 15.19
N PRO A 51 19.06 4.11 16.03
CA PRO A 51 17.89 3.24 15.87
C PRO A 51 16.60 4.00 16.18
N VAL A 52 15.61 3.92 15.28
CA VAL A 52 14.33 4.64 15.39
C VAL A 52 13.14 3.70 15.56
N TYR A 53 13.21 2.53 14.93
CA TYR A 53 12.13 1.56 14.92
C TYR A 53 12.67 0.13 14.86
N ASN A 54 11.98 -0.79 15.51
CA ASN A 54 12.25 -2.22 15.42
C ASN A 54 10.94 -2.99 15.22
N THR A 55 10.92 -4.01 14.36
CA THR A 55 9.69 -4.74 14.00
C THR A 55 9.08 -5.54 15.16
N ARG A 56 9.88 -5.94 16.17
CA ARG A 56 9.41 -6.70 17.34
C ARG A 56 9.02 -5.81 18.52
N VAL A 57 9.79 -4.76 18.75
CA VAL A 57 9.62 -3.87 19.92
C VAL A 57 8.75 -2.65 19.62
N GLY A 58 8.58 -2.36 18.33
CA GLY A 58 8.06 -1.08 17.87
C GLY A 58 9.11 0.02 18.07
N GLU A 59 8.62 1.22 18.32
CA GLU A 59 9.42 2.42 18.22
C GLU A 59 10.01 2.85 19.55
N ASN A 60 11.09 3.63 19.51
CA ASN A 60 11.69 4.18 20.71
C ASN A 60 11.14 5.59 21.00
N LYS A 61 10.13 5.70 21.87
CA LYS A 61 9.52 6.99 22.28
C LYS A 61 10.52 8.07 22.70
N LYS A 62 11.65 7.67 23.29
CA LYS A 62 12.68 8.62 23.74
C LYS A 62 13.40 9.32 22.58
N PHE A 63 13.36 8.74 21.39
CA PHE A 63 14.06 9.26 20.22
C PHE A 63 13.44 10.54 19.69
N PHE A 64 12.12 10.57 19.50
CA PHE A 64 11.43 11.73 18.91
C PHE A 64 11.50 12.97 19.79
N ARG A 65 11.50 12.79 21.12
CA ARG A 65 11.76 13.89 22.06
C ARG A 65 13.16 14.46 21.93
N LEU A 66 14.15 13.61 21.60
CA LEU A 66 15.51 14.06 21.38
C LEU A 66 15.65 14.78 20.03
N PHE A 67 14.85 14.41 19.03
CA PHE A 67 14.79 15.11 17.74
C PHE A 67 14.28 16.53 17.86
N ASP A 68 13.31 16.78 18.75
CA ASP A 68 12.86 18.13 19.06
C ASP A 68 14.01 19.02 19.61
N SER A 69 15.01 18.42 20.27
CA SER A 69 16.20 19.14 20.73
C SER A 69 17.28 19.36 19.68
N ILE A 70 17.10 18.84 18.46
CA ILE A 70 18.00 19.08 17.32
C ILE A 70 17.51 20.34 16.60
N GLU A 71 18.02 21.50 17.01
CA GLU A 71 17.70 22.77 16.35
C GLU A 71 18.33 22.82 14.94
N GLU A 72 19.56 22.32 14.82
CA GLU A 72 20.32 22.27 13.57
C GLU A 72 20.62 20.81 13.17
N GLY A 73 20.04 20.37 12.06
CA GLY A 73 20.16 19.02 11.53
C GLY A 73 18.84 18.46 11.02
N TYR A 74 18.95 17.41 10.20
CA TYR A 74 17.84 16.74 9.55
C TYR A 74 18.07 15.24 9.51
N TRP A 75 16.98 14.49 9.54
CA TRP A 75 16.96 13.11 9.05
C TRP A 75 17.16 13.16 7.54
N ILE A 76 18.22 12.53 7.05
CA ILE A 76 18.62 12.57 5.64
C ILE A 76 18.53 11.21 4.95
N ASP A 77 18.61 10.12 5.69
CA ASP A 77 18.62 8.78 5.10
C ASP A 77 18.22 7.69 6.10
N ASN A 78 18.04 6.48 5.61
CA ASN A 78 17.66 5.31 6.38
C ASN A 78 18.60 4.13 6.09
N ILE A 79 18.94 3.37 7.13
CA ILE A 79 19.52 2.04 6.96
C ILE A 79 18.72 1.03 7.77
N VAL A 80 18.38 -0.09 7.16
CA VAL A 80 17.62 -1.18 7.80
C VAL A 80 18.51 -2.40 7.86
N LEU A 81 18.69 -2.94 9.06
CA LEU A 81 19.44 -4.18 9.29
C LEU A 81 18.57 -5.28 9.89
N PRO A 82 18.71 -6.53 9.42
CA PRO A 82 18.14 -7.70 10.10
C PRO A 82 18.84 -7.92 11.43
N ALA A 83 18.07 -8.07 12.50
CA ALA A 83 18.56 -8.35 13.84
C ALA A 83 18.41 -9.84 14.13
N ASP A 84 19.34 -10.62 13.56
CA ASP A 84 19.37 -12.07 13.68
C ASP A 84 19.88 -12.46 15.07
N LEU A 85 18.92 -12.62 15.99
CA LEU A 85 19.18 -13.00 17.38
C LEU A 85 19.14 -14.53 17.50
N SER A 86 20.10 -15.06 18.25
CA SER A 86 20.30 -16.48 18.51
C SER A 86 20.53 -16.72 20.00
N LEU A 87 20.33 -17.96 20.42
CA LEU A 87 20.61 -18.44 21.78
C LEU A 87 21.90 -19.26 21.76
N GLY A 88 22.86 -18.88 22.60
CA GLY A 88 24.13 -19.58 22.77
C GLY A 88 24.37 -20.05 24.20
N THR A 89 25.16 -21.12 24.34
CA THR A 89 25.54 -21.73 25.62
C THR A 89 27.05 -21.89 25.73
N PHE A 90 27.54 -22.22 26.93
CA PHE A 90 28.97 -22.37 27.19
C PHE A 90 29.49 -23.78 26.87
N THR A 91 28.61 -24.79 26.80
CA THR A 91 28.99 -26.16 26.48
C THR A 91 28.11 -26.75 25.36
N LEU A 92 28.64 -27.73 24.62
CA LEU A 92 27.92 -28.44 23.55
C LEU A 92 26.81 -29.35 24.08
N ASP A 93 26.92 -29.77 25.34
CA ASP A 93 25.97 -30.69 25.98
C ASP A 93 24.79 -29.95 26.61
N ASP A 94 24.88 -28.61 26.76
CA ASP A 94 23.77 -27.80 27.24
C ASP A 94 22.62 -27.82 26.23
N HIS A 95 21.46 -28.31 26.64
CA HIS A 95 20.22 -28.18 25.88
C HIS A 95 19.35 -27.06 26.46
N THR A 96 18.36 -26.61 25.69
CA THR A 96 17.43 -25.57 26.15
C THR A 96 16.74 -25.94 27.48
N GLN A 97 16.53 -27.23 27.76
CA GLN A 97 15.93 -27.72 29.00
C GLN A 97 16.82 -27.55 30.25
N ASP A 98 18.13 -27.38 30.07
CA ASP A 98 19.11 -27.28 31.17
C ASP A 98 19.32 -25.84 31.65
N LEU A 99 18.72 -24.86 30.94
CA LEU A 99 18.90 -23.44 31.22
C LEU A 99 18.02 -22.97 32.38
N GLN A 100 18.64 -22.29 33.34
CA GLN A 100 18.00 -21.67 34.51
C GLN A 100 17.96 -20.15 34.41
N VAL A 101 18.93 -19.57 33.69
CA VAL A 101 19.08 -18.12 33.54
C VAL A 101 19.38 -17.78 32.09
N LEU A 102 18.64 -16.84 31.50
CA LEU A 102 19.02 -16.17 30.26
C LEU A 102 19.67 -14.84 30.57
N VAL A 103 20.81 -14.57 29.94
CA VAL A 103 21.59 -13.35 30.12
C VAL A 103 21.61 -12.59 28.79
N GLY A 104 21.42 -11.28 28.87
CA GLY A 104 21.32 -10.44 27.68
C GLY A 104 21.04 -8.99 28.02
N LYS A 105 21.04 -8.13 27.00
CA LYS A 105 20.65 -6.73 27.18
C LYS A 105 19.12 -6.61 27.25
N ARG A 106 18.61 -5.68 28.05
CA ARG A 106 17.15 -5.40 28.13
C ARG A 106 16.49 -5.18 26.75
N SER A 107 17.19 -4.53 25.82
CA SER A 107 16.70 -4.29 24.46
C SER A 107 16.59 -5.57 23.63
N VAL A 108 17.42 -6.58 23.90
CA VAL A 108 17.41 -7.88 23.22
C VAL A 108 16.27 -8.73 23.76
N PHE A 109 16.10 -8.82 25.09
CA PHE A 109 14.98 -9.56 25.67
C PHE A 109 13.62 -9.05 25.21
N ARG A 110 13.45 -7.73 25.08
CA ARG A 110 12.21 -7.16 24.51
C ARG A 110 11.94 -7.60 23.07
N GLN A 111 12.98 -7.86 22.27
CA GLN A 111 12.81 -8.36 20.90
C GLN A 111 12.47 -9.85 20.86
N CYS A 112 12.87 -10.60 21.89
CA CYS A 112 12.67 -12.04 22.02
C CYS A 112 11.53 -12.43 22.97
N GLU A 113 10.69 -11.48 23.41
CA GLU A 113 9.68 -11.70 24.46
C GLU A 113 8.73 -12.86 24.12
N GLU A 114 8.28 -12.94 22.87
CA GLU A 114 7.40 -14.03 22.39
C GLU A 114 8.09 -15.40 22.49
N TYR A 115 9.33 -15.51 22.01
CA TYR A 115 10.10 -16.74 22.06
C TYR A 115 10.40 -17.16 23.50
N ILE A 116 10.84 -16.22 24.34
CA ILE A 116 11.11 -16.48 25.75
C ILE A 116 9.84 -16.94 26.46
N GLY A 117 8.71 -16.27 26.23
CA GLY A 117 7.43 -16.65 26.85
C GLY A 117 6.93 -18.03 26.43
N ASN A 118 7.17 -18.44 25.18
CA ASN A 118 6.73 -19.73 24.65
C ASN A 118 7.66 -20.89 25.03
N THR A 119 8.98 -20.66 24.99
CA THR A 119 10.00 -21.70 25.18
C THR A 119 10.46 -21.81 26.64
N PHE A 120 10.47 -20.68 27.36
CA PHE A 120 11.04 -20.55 28.70
C PHE A 120 10.13 -19.78 29.67
N PRO A 121 8.91 -20.27 29.95
CA PRO A 121 7.92 -19.51 30.74
C PRO A 121 8.39 -19.15 32.15
N ASP A 122 9.24 -19.97 32.77
CA ASP A 122 9.68 -19.82 34.16
C ASP A 122 11.17 -19.44 34.32
N ILE A 123 11.87 -19.14 33.23
CA ILE A 123 13.33 -18.88 33.28
C ILE A 123 13.65 -17.52 33.90
N ALA A 124 14.76 -17.43 34.64
CA ALA A 124 15.22 -16.14 35.16
C ALA A 124 15.88 -15.30 34.06
N LEU A 125 15.49 -14.03 33.93
CA LEU A 125 16.10 -13.09 32.99
C LEU A 125 17.10 -12.16 33.71
N MET A 126 18.39 -12.30 33.39
CA MET A 126 19.46 -11.45 33.89
C MET A 126 19.82 -10.37 32.85
N SER A 127 19.25 -9.17 33.02
CA SER A 127 19.57 -8.03 32.17
C SER A 127 20.92 -7.40 32.56
N VAL A 128 21.83 -7.27 31.60
CA VAL A 128 23.15 -6.66 31.82
C VAL A 128 23.43 -5.47 30.90
N HIS A 129 24.32 -4.58 31.36
CA HIS A 129 24.81 -3.45 30.56
C HIS A 129 25.99 -3.85 29.69
N ASP A 130 26.95 -4.57 30.27
CA ASP A 130 28.15 -5.09 29.63
C ASP A 130 28.02 -6.61 29.52
N ILE A 131 27.74 -7.07 28.29
CA ILE A 131 27.57 -8.50 28.03
C ILE A 131 28.92 -9.20 28.03
N ASP A 132 29.96 -8.54 27.53
CA ASP A 132 31.30 -9.11 27.37
C ASP A 132 31.88 -9.46 28.74
N GLN A 133 31.87 -8.48 29.66
CA GLN A 133 32.30 -8.70 31.05
C GLN A 133 31.48 -9.79 31.77
N THR A 134 30.18 -9.87 31.49
CA THR A 134 29.31 -10.85 32.15
C THR A 134 29.60 -12.26 31.65
N VAL A 135 29.81 -12.43 30.33
CA VAL A 135 30.16 -13.71 29.72
C VAL A 135 31.50 -14.23 30.24
N GLU A 136 32.50 -13.36 30.37
CA GLU A 136 33.79 -13.70 30.99
C GLU A 136 33.61 -14.14 32.44
N ARG A 137 32.84 -13.39 33.24
CA ARG A 137 32.62 -13.73 34.65
C ARG A 137 31.90 -15.07 34.83
N ILE A 138 30.90 -15.38 34.00
CA ILE A 138 30.20 -16.66 34.01
C ILE A 138 31.17 -17.81 33.72
N ARG A 139 32.06 -17.60 32.75
CA ARG A 139 33.10 -18.57 32.37
C ARG A 139 34.12 -18.78 33.49
N GLU A 140 34.67 -17.71 34.06
CA GLU A 140 35.67 -17.79 35.14
C GLU A 140 35.12 -18.47 36.39
N GLN A 141 33.85 -18.25 36.71
CA GLN A 141 33.18 -18.85 37.87
C GLN A 141 32.64 -20.26 37.60
N GLY A 142 32.68 -20.73 36.35
CA GLY A 142 32.17 -22.04 35.95
C GLY A 142 30.67 -22.20 36.24
N LEU A 143 29.88 -21.13 36.11
CA LEU A 143 28.45 -21.19 36.36
C LEU A 143 27.74 -21.97 35.24
N VAL A 144 26.95 -22.98 35.62
CA VAL A 144 26.17 -23.82 34.70
C VAL A 144 24.74 -23.30 34.52
N GLY A 145 24.03 -23.75 33.48
CA GLY A 145 22.63 -23.40 33.23
C GLY A 145 22.39 -21.94 32.80
N HIS A 146 23.42 -21.26 32.27
CA HIS A 146 23.32 -19.88 31.78
C HIS A 146 23.31 -19.87 30.24
N GLY A 147 22.23 -19.35 29.65
CA GLY A 147 22.13 -19.11 28.21
C GLY A 147 22.32 -17.64 27.88
N ILE A 148 22.97 -17.33 26.76
CA ILE A 148 23.21 -15.97 26.28
C ILE A 148 22.36 -15.73 25.03
N ILE A 149 21.58 -14.65 25.01
CA ILE A 149 20.88 -14.20 23.79
C ILE A 149 21.60 -13.00 23.19
N GLY A 150 21.96 -13.11 21.91
CA GLY A 150 22.52 -12.00 21.14
C GLY A 150 22.72 -12.35 19.67
N THR A 151 23.48 -11.52 18.95
CA THR A 151 23.78 -11.81 17.53
C THR A 151 24.70 -13.01 17.41
N GLU A 152 24.56 -13.79 16.34
CA GLU A 152 25.42 -14.96 16.11
C GLU A 152 26.91 -14.58 16.07
N GLU A 153 27.25 -13.41 15.51
CA GLU A 153 28.62 -12.87 15.53
C GLU A 153 29.14 -12.66 16.97
N MET A 154 28.34 -12.09 17.87
CA MET A 154 28.74 -11.89 19.27
C MET A 154 28.90 -13.22 20.01
N LEU A 155 27.99 -14.16 19.78
CA LEU A 155 28.09 -15.50 20.38
C LEU A 155 29.37 -16.22 19.92
N ASN A 156 29.68 -16.12 18.63
CA ASN A 156 30.89 -16.71 18.06
C ASN A 156 32.18 -16.02 18.54
N ASP A 157 32.20 -14.68 18.64
CA ASP A 157 33.33 -13.91 19.16
C ASP A 157 33.69 -14.35 20.61
N HIS A 158 32.67 -14.75 21.39
CA HIS A 158 32.84 -15.31 22.73
C HIS A 158 33.02 -16.83 22.77
N ASN A 159 33.14 -17.52 21.64
CA ASN A 159 33.21 -18.99 21.57
C ASN A 159 32.04 -19.69 22.29
N LEU A 160 30.83 -19.14 22.18
CA LEU A 160 29.60 -19.77 22.67
C LEU A 160 29.01 -20.68 21.59
N HIS A 161 28.44 -21.80 22.01
CA HIS A 161 27.79 -22.74 21.10
C HIS A 161 26.35 -22.30 20.83
N VAL A 162 26.04 -21.99 19.58
CA VAL A 162 24.68 -21.62 19.17
C VAL A 162 23.79 -22.87 19.17
N ILE A 163 22.81 -22.91 20.07
CA ILE A 163 21.87 -24.03 20.21
C ILE A 163 20.55 -23.76 19.47
N GLU A 164 20.15 -22.50 19.34
CA GLU A 164 18.99 -22.09 18.55
C GLU A 164 19.28 -20.81 17.77
N ARG A 165 18.87 -20.79 16.51
CA ARG A 165 19.00 -19.65 15.59
C ARG A 165 17.67 -18.97 15.37
N GLU A 166 17.73 -17.68 15.02
CA GLU A 166 16.55 -16.89 14.65
C GLU A 166 15.44 -16.93 15.73
N VAL A 167 15.82 -16.79 17.00
CA VAL A 167 14.86 -16.78 18.12
C VAL A 167 13.90 -15.57 18.08
N ALA A 168 14.14 -14.64 17.16
CA ALA A 168 13.21 -13.58 16.78
C ALA A 168 13.16 -13.45 15.24
N PRO A 169 12.40 -14.31 14.53
CA PRO A 169 12.39 -14.30 13.07
C PRO A 169 11.78 -12.99 12.53
N HIS A 170 12.18 -12.59 11.32
CA HIS A 170 11.73 -11.33 10.67
C HIS A 170 12.00 -10.05 11.49
N ASN A 171 12.95 -10.11 12.43
CA ASN A 171 13.33 -8.98 13.25
C ASN A 171 14.22 -8.02 12.46
N ARG A 172 13.80 -6.76 12.33
CA ARG A 172 14.55 -5.72 11.61
C ARG A 172 14.57 -4.45 12.43
N THR A 173 15.70 -3.75 12.39
CA THR A 173 15.84 -2.44 13.00
C THR A 173 16.09 -1.41 11.92
N ARG A 174 15.26 -0.36 11.89
CA ARG A 174 15.44 0.84 11.09
C ARG A 174 16.27 1.84 11.88
N TYR A 175 17.28 2.37 11.23
CA TYR A 175 18.15 3.43 11.73
C TYR A 175 17.96 4.68 10.88
N ALA A 176 17.83 5.82 11.55
CA ALA A 176 17.90 7.12 10.91
C ALA A 176 19.36 7.55 10.78
N VAL A 177 19.69 8.12 9.62
CA VAL A 177 20.92 8.85 9.40
C VAL A 177 20.61 10.33 9.51
N LEU A 178 21.34 11.00 10.39
CA LEU A 178 21.25 12.43 10.63
C LEU A 178 22.40 13.16 9.95
N GLY A 179 22.07 14.26 9.29
CA GLY A 179 23.02 15.16 8.64
C GLY A 179 22.63 16.62 8.85
N ARG A 180 23.45 17.54 8.35
CA ARG A 180 23.26 18.99 8.53
C ARG A 180 22.39 19.64 7.47
N GLU A 181 22.39 19.07 6.28
CA GLU A 181 21.65 19.56 5.12
C GLU A 181 20.49 18.61 4.83
N LEU A 182 19.41 19.12 4.25
CA LEU A 182 18.29 18.28 3.80
C LEU A 182 18.75 17.35 2.66
N ALA A 183 18.19 16.15 2.62
CA ALA A 183 18.46 15.23 1.52
C ALA A 183 17.84 15.77 0.21
N PRO A 184 18.44 15.47 -0.95
CA PRO A 184 17.80 15.72 -2.24
C PRO A 184 16.62 14.74 -2.45
N THR A 185 15.65 15.15 -3.26
CA THR A 185 14.52 14.27 -3.62
C THR A 185 14.98 13.05 -4.42
N THR A 186 14.37 11.90 -4.14
CA THR A 186 14.60 10.63 -4.85
C THR A 186 13.37 10.14 -5.62
N GLY A 187 12.19 10.69 -5.35
CA GLY A 187 10.91 10.26 -5.92
C GLY A 187 10.23 9.14 -5.14
N TYR A 188 10.93 8.48 -4.22
CA TYR A 188 10.37 7.57 -3.22
C TYR A 188 10.78 8.03 -1.82
N ASP A 189 10.23 9.16 -1.42
CA ASP A 189 10.64 9.88 -0.22
C ASP A 189 9.58 9.82 0.90
N ALA A 190 10.02 10.11 2.11
CA ALA A 190 9.17 10.37 3.26
C ALA A 190 9.60 11.68 3.92
N THR A 191 8.61 12.43 4.42
CA THR A 191 8.81 13.67 5.15
C THR A 191 8.37 13.49 6.59
N ALA A 192 9.27 13.72 7.53
CA ALA A 192 8.99 13.69 8.96
C ALA A 192 8.93 15.10 9.53
N PHE A 193 7.92 15.39 10.34
CA PHE A 193 7.80 16.65 11.06
C PHE A 193 7.17 16.44 12.44
N ILE A 194 7.35 17.42 13.31
CA ILE A 194 6.72 17.47 14.62
C ILE A 194 6.09 18.83 14.85
N THR A 195 4.92 18.86 15.46
CA THR A 195 4.31 20.11 15.89
C THR A 195 4.98 20.62 17.17
N ARG A 196 5.13 21.94 17.27
CA ARG A 196 5.32 22.60 18.56
C ARG A 196 4.10 22.33 19.46
N PRO A 197 4.22 22.49 20.79
CA PRO A 197 3.13 22.19 21.71
C PRO A 197 1.85 22.96 21.34
N LEU A 198 0.81 22.20 21.01
CA LEU A 198 -0.45 22.68 20.45
C LEU A 198 -1.38 23.19 21.54
N ASP A 199 -2.16 24.22 21.25
CA ASP A 199 -3.29 24.56 22.10
C ASP A 199 -4.41 23.54 21.91
N ASP A 200 -5.13 23.23 22.99
CA ASP A 200 -6.22 22.27 22.91
C ASP A 200 -7.41 22.85 22.15
N ARG A 201 -7.88 22.13 21.14
CA ARG A 201 -9.06 22.46 20.32
C ARG A 201 -9.70 21.17 19.82
N VAL A 202 -11.01 21.06 20.02
CA VAL A 202 -11.79 19.92 19.52
C VAL A 202 -11.57 19.77 18.00
N GLY A 203 -11.28 18.55 17.57
CA GLY A 203 -11.08 18.22 16.16
C GLY A 203 -9.69 18.55 15.60
N MET A 204 -8.76 19.14 16.37
CA MET A 204 -7.45 19.53 15.85
C MET A 204 -6.70 18.38 15.17
N LEU A 205 -6.63 17.20 15.81
CA LEU A 205 -5.98 16.03 15.22
C LEU A 205 -6.70 15.58 13.94
N VAL A 206 -8.03 15.54 13.93
CA VAL A 206 -8.83 15.12 12.76
C VAL A 206 -8.61 16.07 11.59
N ASP A 207 -8.56 17.38 11.84
CA ASP A 207 -8.29 18.38 10.81
C ASP A 207 -6.90 18.19 10.20
N ILE A 208 -5.87 17.96 11.03
CA ILE A 208 -4.49 17.71 10.59
C ILE A 208 -4.43 16.47 9.70
N LEU A 209 -4.99 15.34 10.16
CA LEU A 209 -4.99 14.09 9.38
C LEU A 209 -5.86 14.18 8.12
N GLY A 210 -6.94 14.97 8.19
CA GLY A 210 -7.84 15.23 7.07
C GLY A 210 -7.14 15.92 5.90
N GLU A 211 -6.15 16.79 6.17
CA GLU A 211 -5.41 17.47 5.10
C GLU A 211 -4.57 16.52 4.26
N PHE A 212 -3.87 15.58 4.89
CA PHE A 212 -3.14 14.52 4.19
C PHE A 212 -4.08 13.65 3.35
N SER A 213 -5.20 13.22 3.96
CA SER A 213 -6.19 12.38 3.30
C SER A 213 -6.83 13.03 2.06
N ARG A 214 -7.13 14.33 2.11
CA ARG A 214 -7.71 15.09 0.98
C ARG A 214 -6.73 15.21 -0.19
N ARG A 215 -5.43 15.25 0.10
CA ARG A 215 -4.36 15.34 -0.90
C ARG A 215 -3.87 13.99 -1.39
N GLY A 216 -4.39 12.89 -0.83
CA GLY A 216 -3.92 11.55 -1.16
C GLY A 216 -2.51 11.25 -0.63
N ILE A 217 -2.05 11.98 0.38
CA ILE A 217 -0.77 11.72 1.04
C ILE A 217 -1.02 10.66 2.11
N ASN A 218 -0.31 9.54 2.03
CA ASN A 218 -0.39 8.51 3.05
C ASN A 218 0.50 8.86 4.25
N ILE A 219 0.02 8.56 5.44
CA ILE A 219 0.78 8.72 6.69
C ILE A 219 1.43 7.38 7.01
N LEU A 220 2.76 7.39 7.14
CA LEU A 220 3.59 6.22 7.40
C LEU A 220 3.71 5.93 8.89
N ASP A 221 3.83 6.99 9.69
CA ASP A 221 3.88 6.93 11.15
C ASP A 221 3.24 8.19 11.73
N MET A 222 2.54 8.06 12.85
CA MET A 222 1.96 9.19 13.58
C MET A 222 1.94 8.90 15.07
N ARG A 223 2.28 9.93 15.85
CA ARG A 223 2.33 9.83 17.30
C ARG A 223 1.85 11.09 17.94
N SER A 224 1.13 10.91 19.04
CA SER A 224 0.78 11.98 19.95
C SER A 224 1.51 11.79 21.28
N GLU A 225 2.19 12.83 21.74
CA GLU A 225 2.78 12.86 23.08
C GLU A 225 2.49 14.19 23.76
N GLY A 226 2.51 14.20 25.09
CA GLY A 226 2.50 15.45 25.86
C GLY A 226 3.92 16.00 25.97
N ASP A 227 4.08 17.30 25.69
CA ASP A 227 5.32 18.01 25.97
C ASP A 227 5.61 17.96 27.48
N ILE A 228 6.86 17.68 27.84
CA ILE A 228 7.26 17.53 29.25
C ILE A 228 7.14 18.86 30.00
N LYS A 229 7.40 19.99 29.32
CA LYS A 229 7.42 21.32 29.94
C LYS A 229 6.03 21.92 30.08
N THR A 230 5.23 21.90 29.02
CA THR A 230 3.92 22.55 28.97
C THR A 230 2.74 21.61 29.13
N GLN A 231 2.96 20.29 29.11
CA GLN A 231 1.92 19.24 29.14
C GLN A 231 0.92 19.34 27.97
N LYS A 232 1.27 20.11 26.93
CA LYS A 232 0.45 20.30 25.73
C LYS A 232 0.75 19.23 24.71
N LEU A 233 -0.21 18.96 23.83
CA LEU A 233 -0.09 17.95 22.79
C LEU A 233 0.98 18.32 21.76
N GLN A 234 1.85 17.38 21.42
CA GLN A 234 2.70 17.42 20.23
C GLN A 234 2.37 16.24 19.35
N ILE A 235 2.40 16.46 18.04
CA ILE A 235 2.12 15.43 17.06
C ILE A 235 3.34 15.28 16.17
N TYR A 236 3.92 14.08 16.16
CA TYR A 236 4.90 13.65 15.16
C TYR A 236 4.15 12.98 14.01
N ILE A 237 4.52 13.29 12.78
CA ILE A 237 3.99 12.66 11.57
C ILE A 237 5.16 12.38 10.62
N GLU A 238 5.21 11.16 10.11
CA GLU A 238 5.97 10.78 8.93
C GLU A 238 4.98 10.50 7.80
N ALA A 239 5.09 11.22 6.70
CA ALA A 239 4.17 11.14 5.56
C ALA A 239 4.92 10.84 4.26
N GLU A 240 4.24 10.22 3.29
CA GLU A 240 4.81 9.95 1.97
C GLU A 240 5.05 11.25 1.19
N GLY A 241 6.16 11.28 0.45
CA GLY A 241 6.55 12.39 -0.42
C GLY A 241 7.66 13.26 0.18
N HIS A 242 8.28 14.05 -0.70
CA HIS A 242 9.38 14.96 -0.35
C HIS A 242 8.85 16.35 0.01
N ILE A 243 9.53 17.09 0.87
CA ILE A 243 9.15 18.48 1.22
C ILE A 243 9.16 19.42 0.01
N ASP A 244 9.96 19.13 -1.01
CA ASP A 244 10.01 19.89 -2.27
C ASP A 244 8.82 19.60 -3.19
N ASP A 245 8.03 18.56 -2.92
CA ASP A 245 6.79 18.30 -3.63
C ASP A 245 5.75 19.39 -3.24
N PRO A 246 5.17 20.12 -4.22
CA PRO A 246 4.13 21.11 -3.96
C PRO A 246 2.90 20.57 -3.20
N VAL A 247 2.58 19.29 -3.37
CA VAL A 247 1.45 18.64 -2.69
C VAL A 247 1.74 18.51 -1.20
N VAL A 248 2.96 18.09 -0.83
CA VAL A 248 3.41 17.88 0.56
C VAL A 248 3.67 19.21 1.26
N SER A 249 4.44 20.11 0.66
CA SER A 249 4.68 21.45 1.20
C SER A 249 3.38 22.22 1.40
N GLY A 250 2.49 22.19 0.40
CA GLY A 250 1.16 22.80 0.50
C GLY A 250 0.28 22.21 1.61
N ALA A 251 0.45 20.92 1.95
CA ALA A 251 -0.25 20.30 3.08
C ALA A 251 0.26 20.84 4.41
N ILE A 252 1.59 20.88 4.58
CA ILE A 252 2.25 21.38 5.79
C ILE A 252 1.94 22.86 6.01
N ASP A 253 2.01 23.68 4.95
CA ASP A 253 1.66 25.09 5.00
C ASP A 253 0.20 25.31 5.39
N HIS A 254 -0.72 24.51 4.84
CA HIS A 254 -2.14 24.59 5.20
C HIS A 254 -2.35 24.23 6.67
N ILE A 255 -1.71 23.17 7.15
CA ILE A 255 -1.79 22.75 8.55
C ILE A 255 -1.28 23.88 9.46
N GLU A 256 -0.12 24.44 9.17
CA GLU A 256 0.48 25.50 9.98
C GLU A 256 -0.39 26.77 10.00
N GLN A 257 -0.86 27.23 8.84
CA GLN A 257 -1.52 28.52 8.69
C GLN A 257 -3.02 28.49 8.98
N LYS A 258 -3.72 27.40 8.63
CA LYS A 258 -5.19 27.31 8.69
C LYS A 258 -5.70 26.44 9.83
N ILE A 259 -5.02 25.33 10.12
CA ILE A 259 -5.47 24.38 11.13
C ILE A 259 -4.93 24.73 12.51
N ILE A 260 -3.61 24.93 12.62
CA ILE A 260 -2.96 25.34 13.87
C ILE A 260 -3.07 26.86 14.07
N GLY A 261 -3.00 27.63 12.98
CA GLY A 261 -3.19 29.08 13.00
C GLY A 261 -2.01 29.85 13.61
N ARG A 262 -0.81 29.27 13.62
CA ARG A 262 0.41 29.86 14.19
C ARG A 262 1.60 29.59 13.29
N LYS A 263 2.27 30.67 12.85
CA LYS A 263 3.53 30.56 12.10
C LYS A 263 4.60 29.85 12.94
N ASN A 264 5.45 29.07 12.30
CA ASN A 264 6.46 28.26 12.96
C ASN A 264 5.82 27.41 14.07
N SER A 265 4.70 26.76 13.81
CA SER A 265 4.13 25.74 14.71
C SER A 265 4.51 24.33 14.30
N ILE A 266 5.14 24.15 13.14
CA ILE A 266 5.68 22.88 12.67
C ILE A 266 7.21 22.96 12.56
N ARG A 267 7.90 21.90 12.99
CA ARG A 267 9.32 21.69 12.75
C ARG A 267 9.48 20.52 11.79
N LEU A 268 10.01 20.80 10.61
CA LEU A 268 10.49 19.77 9.69
C LEU A 268 11.69 19.06 10.34
N LEU A 269 11.59 17.74 10.50
CA LEU A 269 12.67 16.90 11.03
C LEU A 269 13.53 16.32 9.92
N GLY A 270 12.99 16.17 8.71
CA GLY A 270 13.72 15.72 7.55
C GLY A 270 12.79 15.34 6.42
N SER A 271 13.37 15.24 5.23
CA SER A 271 12.74 14.72 4.03
C SER A 271 13.80 13.86 3.36
N PHE A 272 13.53 12.57 3.20
CA PHE A 272 14.57 11.55 3.01
C PHE A 272 14.07 10.33 2.24
N PRO A 273 14.96 9.52 1.66
CA PRO A 273 14.59 8.29 0.96
C PRO A 273 13.81 7.36 1.89
N ARG A 274 12.62 6.95 1.45
CA ARG A 274 11.74 6.07 2.20
C ARG A 274 12.27 4.64 2.17
N VAL A 275 12.16 3.95 3.30
CA VAL A 275 12.36 2.50 3.40
C VAL A 275 11.04 1.80 3.72
N ASP A 276 10.77 0.70 3.04
CA ASP A 276 9.65 -0.16 3.39
C ASP A 276 10.10 -1.19 4.43
N MET A 277 9.43 -1.20 5.57
CA MET A 277 9.66 -2.21 6.61
C MET A 277 9.02 -3.55 6.24
N ARG A 278 8.08 -3.57 5.29
CA ARG A 278 7.51 -4.78 4.72
C ARG A 278 8.46 -5.36 3.68
N THR A 279 8.51 -6.68 3.61
CA THR A 279 9.21 -7.36 2.52
C THR A 279 8.44 -7.16 1.23
N LYS A 280 9.01 -6.39 0.29
CA LYS A 280 8.58 -6.40 -1.11
C LYS A 280 9.21 -7.60 -1.79
N TYR A 281 8.39 -8.41 -2.43
CA TYR A 281 8.83 -9.52 -3.27
C TYR A 281 8.95 -9.10 -4.73
N ILE A 282 8.19 -8.09 -5.16
CA ILE A 282 8.24 -7.58 -6.52
C ILE A 282 9.26 -6.45 -6.60
N ASN A 283 10.26 -6.58 -7.47
CA ASN A 283 11.18 -5.49 -7.77
C ASN A 283 10.75 -4.73 -9.04
N SER A 284 10.08 -5.42 -9.97
CA SER A 284 9.75 -4.85 -11.27
C SER A 284 8.45 -5.36 -11.91
N PHE A 285 7.75 -4.43 -12.56
CA PHE A 285 6.57 -4.68 -13.37
C PHE A 285 6.82 -4.40 -14.84
N GLY A 286 6.27 -5.24 -15.70
CA GLY A 286 6.33 -5.10 -17.14
C GLY A 286 4.95 -5.11 -17.78
N PHE A 287 4.53 -3.99 -18.34
CA PHE A 287 3.22 -3.85 -18.95
C PHE A 287 3.27 -4.13 -20.46
N ILE A 288 2.51 -5.14 -20.89
CA ILE A 288 2.15 -5.33 -22.30
C ILE A 288 0.88 -4.52 -22.56
N GLY A 289 1.06 -3.36 -23.17
CA GLY A 289 0.06 -2.32 -23.33
C GLY A 289 0.61 -0.95 -22.95
N THR A 290 0.37 0.05 -23.80
CA THR A 290 0.79 1.45 -23.60
C THR A 290 -0.40 2.40 -23.55
N GLY A 291 -1.58 1.86 -23.27
CA GLY A 291 -2.82 2.63 -23.17
C GLY A 291 -2.84 3.50 -21.91
N ASP A 292 -3.84 4.37 -21.81
CA ASP A 292 -3.93 5.31 -20.69
C ASP A 292 -4.05 4.61 -19.34
N MET A 293 -4.73 3.45 -19.27
CA MET A 293 -4.78 2.64 -18.05
C MET A 293 -3.42 2.03 -17.67
N SER A 294 -2.62 1.61 -18.65
CA SER A 294 -1.28 1.07 -18.39
C SER A 294 -0.39 2.17 -17.80
N LYS A 295 -0.42 3.37 -18.38
CA LYS A 295 0.28 4.55 -17.85
C LYS A 295 -0.24 4.96 -16.48
N TRP A 296 -1.55 4.86 -16.27
CA TRP A 296 -2.18 5.17 -15.00
C TRP A 296 -1.64 4.28 -13.90
N PHE A 297 -1.64 2.95 -14.07
CA PHE A 297 -1.06 2.03 -13.10
C PHE A 297 0.45 2.18 -12.97
N ALA A 298 1.16 2.32 -14.09
CA ALA A 298 2.61 2.45 -14.10
C ALA A 298 3.08 3.59 -13.20
N SER A 299 2.48 4.78 -13.35
CA SER A 299 2.89 5.91 -12.52
C SER A 299 2.67 5.63 -11.03
N ARG A 300 1.56 5.00 -10.62
CA ARG A 300 1.30 4.74 -9.18
C ARG A 300 2.24 3.67 -8.62
N LEU A 301 2.55 2.65 -9.41
CA LEU A 301 3.55 1.64 -9.03
C LEU A 301 4.95 2.25 -8.91
N GLU A 302 5.32 3.19 -9.79
CA GLU A 302 6.59 3.93 -9.68
C GLU A 302 6.64 4.77 -8.41
N HIS A 303 5.54 5.43 -8.02
CA HIS A 303 5.45 6.17 -6.74
C HIS A 303 5.50 5.24 -5.51
N GLU A 304 5.26 3.94 -5.69
CA GLU A 304 5.47 2.93 -4.66
C GLU A 304 6.91 2.36 -4.69
N GLY A 305 7.80 2.91 -5.52
CA GLY A 305 9.20 2.53 -5.61
C GLY A 305 9.45 1.28 -6.47
N TYR A 306 8.47 0.83 -7.25
CA TYR A 306 8.68 -0.28 -8.19
C TYR A 306 9.28 0.22 -9.50
N ARG A 307 10.18 -0.58 -10.10
CA ARG A 307 10.62 -0.34 -11.48
C ARG A 307 9.50 -0.78 -12.44
N VAL A 308 9.00 0.14 -13.26
CA VAL A 308 7.96 -0.19 -14.24
C VAL A 308 8.46 0.00 -15.66
N VAL A 309 8.16 -0.95 -16.54
CA VAL A 309 8.51 -0.91 -17.95
C VAL A 309 7.25 -1.10 -18.79
N LEU A 310 7.01 -0.22 -19.75
CA LEU A 310 5.88 -0.27 -20.66
C LEU A 310 6.35 -0.70 -22.05
N THR A 311 5.65 -1.66 -22.67
CA THR A 311 5.88 -2.09 -24.05
C THR A 311 4.58 -2.21 -24.82
N GLY A 312 4.61 -1.85 -26.10
CA GLY A 312 3.46 -1.87 -26.98
C GLY A 312 3.84 -1.73 -28.44
N ARG A 313 2.84 -1.48 -29.29
CA ARG A 313 3.04 -1.35 -30.74
C ARG A 313 3.93 -0.16 -31.09
N SER A 314 3.85 0.91 -30.31
CA SER A 314 4.56 2.18 -30.52
C SER A 314 5.91 2.27 -29.81
N THR A 315 6.33 1.25 -29.06
CA THR A 315 7.64 1.25 -28.35
C THR A 315 8.70 0.53 -29.17
N THR A 316 9.96 0.90 -28.95
CA THR A 316 11.12 0.18 -29.49
C THR A 316 11.32 -1.15 -28.77
N LEU A 317 11.26 -1.14 -27.44
CA LEU A 317 11.30 -2.33 -26.60
C LEU A 317 10.10 -3.23 -26.89
N ARG A 318 10.36 -4.51 -27.12
CA ARG A 318 9.34 -5.53 -27.42
C ARG A 318 9.00 -6.38 -26.18
N PRO A 319 7.77 -6.96 -26.12
CA PRO A 319 7.37 -7.80 -25.00
C PRO A 319 8.33 -8.94 -24.70
N GLU A 320 8.90 -9.57 -25.73
CA GLU A 320 9.83 -10.68 -25.60
C GLU A 320 11.07 -10.30 -24.78
N ASP A 321 11.65 -9.13 -25.03
CA ASP A 321 12.83 -8.62 -24.31
C ASP A 321 12.47 -8.18 -22.89
N MET A 322 11.31 -7.52 -22.74
CA MET A 322 10.84 -7.01 -21.45
C MET A 322 10.52 -8.16 -20.47
N ILE A 323 9.85 -9.23 -20.92
CA ILE A 323 9.41 -10.35 -20.07
C ILE A 323 10.59 -11.03 -19.37
N ALA A 324 11.75 -11.07 -20.02
CA ALA A 324 12.96 -11.63 -19.43
C ALA A 324 13.42 -10.84 -18.19
N ASP A 325 13.22 -9.52 -18.19
CA ASP A 325 13.82 -8.56 -17.25
C ASP A 325 12.91 -8.17 -16.07
N VAL A 326 11.64 -8.60 -16.06
CA VAL A 326 10.67 -8.20 -15.01
C VAL A 326 10.19 -9.37 -14.13
N ASP A 327 9.79 -9.11 -12.89
CA ASP A 327 9.23 -10.14 -11.99
C ASP A 327 7.75 -10.41 -12.28
N VAL A 328 7.00 -9.35 -12.62
CA VAL A 328 5.56 -9.41 -12.87
C VAL A 328 5.23 -8.82 -14.22
N VAL A 329 4.58 -9.63 -15.07
CA VAL A 329 4.06 -9.20 -16.37
C VAL A 329 2.58 -8.83 -16.21
N VAL A 330 2.24 -7.61 -16.62
CA VAL A 330 0.87 -7.11 -16.62
C VAL A 330 0.36 -6.99 -18.05
N ILE A 331 -0.72 -7.68 -18.40
CA ILE A 331 -1.37 -7.50 -19.71
C ILE A 331 -2.53 -6.53 -19.55
N CYS A 332 -2.44 -5.38 -20.24
CA CYS A 332 -3.43 -4.31 -20.21
C CYS A 332 -3.67 -3.81 -21.64
N VAL A 333 -4.45 -4.58 -22.40
CA VAL A 333 -4.75 -4.37 -23.82
C VAL A 333 -6.28 -4.39 -24.04
N PRO A 334 -6.80 -4.04 -25.25
CA PRO A 334 -8.23 -4.15 -25.52
C PRO A 334 -8.76 -5.57 -25.27
N ILE A 335 -10.00 -5.68 -24.79
CA ILE A 335 -10.62 -6.95 -24.35
C ILE A 335 -10.48 -8.04 -25.42
N SER A 336 -10.82 -7.74 -26.67
CA SER A 336 -10.69 -8.65 -27.81
C SER A 336 -9.27 -9.13 -28.12
N ALA A 337 -8.25 -8.41 -27.67
CA ALA A 337 -6.84 -8.75 -27.88
C ALA A 337 -6.22 -9.49 -26.69
N THR A 338 -6.87 -9.54 -25.52
CA THR A 338 -6.28 -10.03 -24.27
C THR A 338 -5.90 -11.49 -24.37
N ALA A 339 -6.85 -12.39 -24.66
CA ALA A 339 -6.58 -13.83 -24.75
C ALA A 339 -5.50 -14.15 -25.80
N GLY A 340 -5.56 -13.51 -26.98
CA GLY A 340 -4.53 -13.68 -28.02
C GLY A 340 -3.14 -13.18 -27.59
N THR A 341 -3.08 -12.09 -26.83
CA THR A 341 -1.83 -11.57 -26.27
C THR A 341 -1.26 -12.53 -25.22
N VAL A 342 -2.13 -13.10 -24.37
CA VAL A 342 -1.76 -14.12 -23.39
C VAL A 342 -1.21 -15.37 -24.09
N SER A 343 -1.89 -15.90 -25.09
CA SER A 343 -1.41 -17.07 -25.84
C SER A 343 -0.08 -16.79 -26.56
N LYS A 344 0.10 -15.57 -27.09
CA LYS A 344 1.32 -15.18 -27.78
C LYS A 344 2.53 -15.10 -26.85
N TYR A 345 2.39 -14.56 -25.64
CA TYR A 345 3.55 -14.25 -24.78
C TYR A 345 3.63 -15.06 -23.49
N GLY A 346 2.56 -15.75 -23.08
CA GLY A 346 2.48 -16.45 -21.79
C GLY A 346 3.56 -17.52 -21.62
N HIS A 347 3.96 -18.20 -22.69
CA HIS A 347 4.99 -19.24 -22.67
C HIS A 347 6.40 -18.70 -22.41
N LEU A 348 6.61 -17.38 -22.56
CA LEU A 348 7.89 -16.72 -22.27
C LEU A 348 8.05 -16.40 -20.78
N ILE A 349 6.95 -16.41 -20.02
CA ILE A 349 6.95 -16.14 -18.59
C ILE A 349 7.41 -17.41 -17.86
N LYS A 350 8.57 -17.34 -17.22
CA LYS A 350 9.21 -18.47 -16.54
C LYS A 350 8.70 -18.63 -15.10
N ASP A 351 8.87 -19.83 -14.54
CA ASP A 351 8.55 -20.12 -13.14
C ASP A 351 9.25 -19.14 -12.18
N GLY A 352 8.56 -18.81 -11.08
CA GLY A 352 9.03 -17.79 -10.13
C GLY A 352 8.74 -16.35 -10.53
N LYS A 353 7.87 -16.14 -11.53
CA LYS A 353 7.30 -14.85 -11.98
C LYS A 353 5.78 -14.85 -11.89
N ALA A 354 5.13 -13.70 -12.11
CA ALA A 354 3.67 -13.60 -12.17
C ALA A 354 3.15 -13.01 -13.48
N LEU A 355 1.93 -13.42 -13.85
CA LEU A 355 1.09 -12.82 -14.87
C LEU A 355 -0.17 -12.24 -14.22
N ILE A 356 -0.32 -10.91 -14.32
CA ILE A 356 -1.50 -10.19 -13.87
C ILE A 356 -2.28 -9.69 -15.09
N LEU A 357 -3.56 -10.04 -15.15
CA LEU A 357 -4.43 -9.69 -16.27
C LEU A 357 -5.31 -8.51 -15.84
N LEU A 358 -5.05 -7.33 -16.39
CA LEU A 358 -5.93 -6.16 -16.24
C LEU A 358 -6.97 -6.18 -17.36
N ALA A 359 -8.05 -6.93 -17.15
CA ALA A 359 -8.99 -7.30 -18.21
C ALA A 359 -10.45 -7.26 -17.75
N GLY A 360 -11.35 -7.00 -18.71
CA GLY A 360 -12.80 -6.95 -18.48
C GLY A 360 -13.56 -8.26 -18.74
N GLU A 361 -12.87 -9.32 -19.19
CA GLU A 361 -13.42 -10.66 -19.43
C GLU A 361 -12.50 -11.69 -18.74
N SER A 362 -13.09 -12.57 -17.94
CA SER A 362 -12.36 -13.42 -16.99
C SER A 362 -12.14 -14.84 -17.48
N GLU A 363 -13.20 -15.57 -17.86
CA GLU A 363 -13.10 -17.00 -18.15
C GLU A 363 -12.11 -17.31 -19.28
N THR A 364 -12.34 -16.74 -20.47
CA THR A 364 -11.49 -16.95 -21.65
C THR A 364 -10.04 -16.54 -21.40
N THR A 365 -9.87 -15.40 -20.73
CA THR A 365 -8.56 -14.80 -20.44
C THR A 365 -7.74 -15.64 -19.45
N LEU A 366 -8.36 -16.11 -18.38
CA LEU A 366 -7.72 -16.97 -17.38
C LEU A 366 -7.42 -18.36 -17.93
N ASN A 367 -8.32 -18.95 -18.72
CA ASN A 367 -8.07 -20.24 -19.35
C ASN A 367 -6.85 -20.16 -20.28
N ALA A 368 -6.78 -19.14 -21.15
CA ALA A 368 -5.61 -18.91 -22.00
C ALA A 368 -4.32 -18.76 -21.18
N ALA A 369 -4.38 -18.06 -20.04
CA ALA A 369 -3.23 -17.87 -19.16
C ALA A 369 -2.77 -19.19 -18.54
N LEU A 370 -3.70 -19.98 -17.99
CA LEU A 370 -3.40 -21.25 -17.35
C LEU A 370 -2.89 -22.32 -18.32
N GLU A 371 -3.36 -22.31 -19.57
CA GLU A 371 -2.90 -23.22 -20.63
C GLU A 371 -1.51 -22.86 -21.18
N THR A 372 -1.20 -21.57 -21.29
CA THR A 372 0.02 -21.11 -21.98
C THR A 372 1.22 -20.97 -21.03
N THR A 373 0.99 -20.66 -19.75
CA THR A 373 2.05 -20.39 -18.76
C THR A 373 2.43 -21.65 -17.96
N GLY A 374 3.70 -21.74 -17.54
CA GLY A 374 4.20 -22.84 -16.70
C GLY A 374 3.53 -22.91 -15.31
N LYS A 375 3.56 -24.08 -14.66
CA LYS A 375 2.91 -24.30 -13.35
C LYS A 375 3.48 -23.42 -12.22
N GLY A 376 4.74 -23.00 -12.32
CA GLY A 376 5.39 -22.13 -11.33
C GLY A 376 5.20 -20.65 -11.58
N VAL A 377 4.40 -20.25 -12.58
CA VAL A 377 4.01 -18.85 -12.81
C VAL A 377 2.77 -18.53 -11.99
N GLU A 378 2.75 -17.43 -11.24
CA GLU A 378 1.53 -16.99 -10.57
C GLU A 378 0.55 -16.35 -11.57
N VAL A 379 -0.76 -16.58 -11.42
CA VAL A 379 -1.77 -16.00 -12.31
C VAL A 379 -2.91 -15.41 -11.49
N MET A 380 -3.29 -14.17 -11.81
CA MET A 380 -4.44 -13.48 -11.24
C MET A 380 -5.04 -12.54 -12.27
N LEU A 381 -6.36 -12.39 -12.23
CA LEU A 381 -7.06 -11.35 -12.99
C LEU A 381 -7.59 -10.28 -12.06
N VAL A 382 -7.47 -9.03 -12.50
CA VAL A 382 -8.02 -7.86 -11.84
C VAL A 382 -8.80 -7.03 -12.85
N HIS A 383 -10.04 -6.73 -12.53
CA HIS A 383 -10.87 -5.79 -13.26
C HIS A 383 -11.08 -4.53 -12.43
N ASN A 384 -10.38 -3.45 -12.78
CA ASN A 384 -10.59 -2.14 -12.18
C ASN A 384 -11.86 -1.48 -12.75
N LEU A 385 -12.84 -1.16 -11.90
CA LEU A 385 -14.11 -0.53 -12.32
C LEU A 385 -13.99 1.00 -12.34
N TRP A 386 -12.91 1.50 -12.93
CA TRP A 386 -12.67 2.93 -13.14
C TRP A 386 -11.83 3.18 -14.39
N GLY A 387 -12.06 4.33 -15.03
CA GLY A 387 -11.30 4.76 -16.21
C GLY A 387 -10.02 5.53 -15.88
N PRO A 388 -9.20 5.82 -16.90
CA PRO A 388 -7.87 6.44 -16.73
C PRO A 388 -7.91 7.90 -16.26
N GLN A 389 -9.08 8.56 -16.34
CA GLN A 389 -9.28 9.91 -15.81
C GLN A 389 -9.50 9.93 -14.28
N ALA A 390 -9.57 8.77 -13.64
CA ALA A 390 -9.63 8.67 -12.19
C ALA A 390 -8.40 9.32 -11.55
N ALA A 391 -8.58 10.30 -10.65
CA ALA A 391 -7.45 10.80 -9.87
C ALA A 391 -6.88 9.72 -8.93
N THR A 392 -7.77 8.98 -8.27
CA THR A 392 -7.49 7.93 -7.29
C THR A 392 -8.35 6.68 -7.51
N MET A 393 -7.95 5.54 -6.94
CA MET A 393 -8.76 4.32 -6.81
C MET A 393 -9.47 4.21 -5.45
N LYS A 394 -9.31 5.20 -4.57
CA LYS A 394 -10.02 5.25 -3.28
C LYS A 394 -11.53 5.19 -3.48
N ASP A 395 -12.19 4.33 -2.72
CA ASP A 395 -13.63 4.07 -2.73
C ASP A 395 -14.15 3.54 -4.09
N LYS A 396 -13.26 3.00 -4.92
CA LYS A 396 -13.61 2.39 -6.22
C LYS A 396 -13.49 0.88 -6.16
N ASN A 397 -14.38 0.22 -6.87
CA ASN A 397 -14.42 -1.24 -6.88
C ASN A 397 -13.33 -1.82 -7.80
N ALA A 398 -12.58 -2.79 -7.29
CA ALA A 398 -11.72 -3.67 -8.07
C ALA A 398 -12.20 -5.11 -7.88
N ILE A 399 -12.54 -5.79 -8.97
CA ILE A 399 -12.86 -7.22 -8.89
C ILE A 399 -11.58 -8.01 -9.10
N VAL A 400 -11.28 -8.90 -8.16
CA VAL A 400 -10.12 -9.79 -8.19
C VAL A 400 -10.62 -11.21 -8.39
N VAL A 401 -10.02 -11.90 -9.35
CA VAL A 401 -10.28 -13.32 -9.61
C VAL A 401 -8.97 -14.05 -9.40
N ARG A 402 -8.82 -14.63 -8.20
CA ARG A 402 -7.68 -15.48 -7.86
C ARG A 402 -7.79 -16.85 -8.51
N THR A 403 -6.65 -17.42 -8.86
CA THR A 403 -6.52 -18.80 -9.32
C THR A 403 -5.83 -19.64 -8.23
N PRO A 404 -5.86 -21.00 -8.32
CA PRO A 404 -5.05 -21.84 -7.44
C PRO A 404 -3.53 -21.57 -7.53
N ARG A 405 -3.08 -20.86 -8.58
CA ARG A 405 -1.68 -20.44 -8.78
C ARG A 405 -1.39 -19.02 -8.29
N SER A 406 -2.36 -18.29 -7.73
CA SER A 406 -2.09 -16.96 -7.16
C SER A 406 -1.27 -17.10 -5.87
N GLY A 407 -0.08 -16.49 -5.83
CA GLY A 407 0.86 -16.59 -4.71
C GLY A 407 1.23 -15.23 -4.13
N LYS A 408 2.52 -15.06 -3.81
CA LYS A 408 3.04 -13.88 -3.10
C LYS A 408 3.03 -12.62 -3.97
N TYR A 409 3.33 -12.72 -5.26
CA TYR A 409 3.31 -11.57 -6.16
C TYR A 409 1.89 -11.09 -6.42
N CYS A 410 0.94 -12.02 -6.62
CA CYS A 410 -0.46 -11.66 -6.74
C CYS A 410 -0.97 -10.99 -5.45
N SER A 411 -0.58 -11.50 -4.29
CA SER A 411 -0.97 -10.92 -2.99
C SER A 411 -0.38 -9.53 -2.76
N GLU A 412 0.85 -9.28 -3.20
CA GLU A 412 1.49 -7.96 -3.10
C GLU A 412 0.82 -6.93 -4.03
N PHE A 413 0.47 -7.32 -5.26
CA PHE A 413 -0.30 -6.44 -6.15
C PHE A 413 -1.71 -6.14 -5.62
N GLU A 414 -2.39 -7.14 -5.03
CA GLU A 414 -3.68 -6.93 -4.37
C GLU A 414 -3.55 -5.99 -3.16
N ALA A 415 -2.50 -6.13 -2.35
CA ALA A 415 -2.20 -5.24 -1.24
C ALA A 415 -1.93 -3.80 -1.71
N PHE A 416 -1.31 -3.62 -2.88
CA PHE A 416 -1.17 -2.32 -3.52
C PHE A 416 -2.53 -1.68 -3.82
N LEU A 417 -3.48 -2.42 -4.41
CA LEU A 417 -4.83 -1.90 -4.67
C LEU A 417 -5.53 -1.49 -3.37
N TYR A 418 -5.45 -2.34 -2.35
CA TYR A 418 -6.05 -2.08 -1.04
C TYR A 418 -5.45 -0.83 -0.37
N LYS A 419 -4.11 -0.69 -0.42
CA LYS A 419 -3.39 0.46 0.15
C LYS A 419 -3.91 1.78 -0.42
N HIS A 420 -4.19 1.83 -1.72
CA HIS A 420 -4.73 3.03 -2.37
C HIS A 420 -6.26 3.17 -2.26
N GLY A 421 -6.90 2.36 -1.42
CA GLY A 421 -8.30 2.49 -1.04
C GLY A 421 -9.28 1.84 -2.02
N ALA A 422 -8.83 0.96 -2.91
CA ALA A 422 -9.74 0.20 -3.73
C ALA A 422 -10.56 -0.77 -2.86
N HIS A 423 -11.87 -0.84 -3.12
CA HIS A 423 -12.75 -1.83 -2.52
C HIS A 423 -12.64 -3.14 -3.31
N ILE A 424 -11.96 -4.13 -2.72
CA ILE A 424 -11.64 -5.39 -3.38
C ILE A 424 -12.80 -6.38 -3.23
N LEU A 425 -13.32 -6.86 -4.35
CA LEU A 425 -14.34 -7.89 -4.43
C LEU A 425 -13.74 -9.15 -5.03
N GLN A 426 -13.82 -10.27 -4.32
CA GLN A 426 -13.33 -11.56 -4.81
C GLN A 426 -14.47 -12.32 -5.51
N ASP A 427 -14.25 -12.72 -6.75
CA ASP A 427 -15.25 -13.44 -7.56
C ASP A 427 -14.68 -14.69 -8.24
N ALA A 428 -15.58 -15.62 -8.58
CA ALA A 428 -15.28 -16.69 -9.52
C ALA A 428 -15.38 -16.15 -10.97
N PRO A 429 -14.61 -16.70 -11.94
CA PRO A 429 -14.60 -16.22 -13.32
C PRO A 429 -15.99 -16.07 -13.94
N ALA A 430 -16.84 -17.10 -13.85
CA ALA A 430 -18.19 -17.08 -14.42
C ALA A 430 -19.12 -16.06 -13.75
N LYS A 431 -18.98 -15.86 -12.43
CA LYS A 431 -19.77 -14.86 -11.69
C LYS A 431 -19.37 -13.45 -12.13
N HIS A 432 -18.07 -13.19 -12.27
CA HIS A 432 -17.57 -11.92 -12.78
C HIS A 432 -18.15 -11.62 -14.17
N ASP A 433 -18.02 -12.54 -15.12
CA ASP A 433 -18.46 -12.32 -16.51
C ASP A 433 -19.98 -12.11 -16.63
N LEU A 434 -20.78 -12.85 -15.86
CA LEU A 434 -22.22 -12.64 -15.75
C LEU A 434 -22.56 -11.23 -15.25
N LEU A 435 -21.91 -10.80 -14.15
CA LEU A 435 -22.19 -9.50 -13.53
C LEU A 435 -21.69 -8.32 -14.37
N MET A 436 -20.66 -8.50 -15.22
CA MET A 436 -20.28 -7.48 -16.21
C MET A 436 -21.37 -7.27 -17.27
N GLY A 437 -22.20 -8.28 -17.53
CA GLY A 437 -23.43 -8.14 -18.31
C GLY A 437 -24.37 -7.09 -17.72
N VAL A 438 -24.53 -7.09 -16.39
CA VAL A 438 -25.42 -6.17 -15.66
C VAL A 438 -24.77 -4.79 -15.48
N GLY A 439 -23.51 -4.74 -15.03
CA GLY A 439 -22.85 -3.51 -14.62
C GLY A 439 -22.26 -2.67 -15.76
N GLN A 440 -21.96 -3.27 -16.91
CA GLN A 440 -21.28 -2.58 -18.01
C GLN A 440 -22.00 -2.74 -19.34
N LYS A 441 -22.27 -3.98 -19.74
CA LYS A 441 -22.75 -4.29 -21.09
C LYS A 441 -24.15 -3.76 -21.36
N LEU A 442 -25.11 -4.07 -20.48
CA LEU A 442 -26.48 -3.60 -20.60
C LEU A 442 -26.59 -2.06 -20.52
N PRO A 443 -26.02 -1.36 -19.51
CA PRO A 443 -26.05 0.10 -19.46
C PRO A 443 -25.45 0.78 -20.70
N THR A 444 -24.38 0.21 -21.25
CA THR A 444 -23.76 0.72 -22.49
C THR A 444 -24.69 0.54 -23.69
N ALA A 445 -25.27 -0.65 -23.85
CA ALA A 445 -26.20 -0.92 -24.95
C ALA A 445 -27.44 0.00 -24.88
N LEU A 446 -27.99 0.21 -23.68
CA LEU A 446 -29.10 1.13 -23.45
C LEU A 446 -28.74 2.57 -23.80
N SER A 447 -27.55 3.02 -23.41
CA SER A 447 -27.06 4.37 -23.71
C SER A 447 -26.98 4.62 -25.22
N VAL A 448 -26.41 3.66 -25.97
CA VAL A 448 -26.29 3.76 -27.43
C VAL A 448 -27.67 3.70 -28.10
N ALA A 449 -28.54 2.77 -27.67
CA ALA A 449 -29.90 2.66 -28.21
C ALA A 449 -30.76 3.90 -27.92
N LEU A 450 -30.58 4.54 -26.77
CA LEU A 450 -31.23 5.80 -26.42
C LEU A 450 -30.78 6.93 -27.35
N ALA A 451 -29.46 7.08 -27.55
CA ALA A 451 -28.93 8.09 -28.46
C ALA A 451 -29.46 7.90 -29.90
N MET A 452 -29.52 6.66 -30.37
CA MET A 452 -30.09 6.33 -31.69
C MET A 452 -31.58 6.70 -31.79
N THR A 453 -32.35 6.46 -30.73
CA THR A 453 -33.78 6.83 -30.69
C THR A 453 -33.97 8.35 -30.74
N LEU A 454 -33.14 9.12 -30.00
CA LEU A 454 -33.19 10.58 -30.03
C LEU A 454 -32.90 11.12 -31.43
N ASP A 455 -31.85 10.59 -32.08
CA ASP A 455 -31.47 10.96 -33.45
C ASP A 455 -32.58 10.62 -34.46
N ALA A 456 -33.16 9.41 -34.37
CA ALA A 456 -34.24 8.96 -35.27
C ALA A 456 -35.49 9.84 -35.21
N HIS A 457 -35.74 10.50 -34.08
CA HIS A 457 -36.88 11.39 -33.87
C HIS A 457 -36.52 12.89 -33.94
N GLY A 458 -35.25 13.23 -34.22
CA GLY A 458 -34.78 14.61 -34.30
C GLY A 458 -34.89 15.37 -32.96
N ILE A 459 -34.82 14.66 -31.83
CA ILE A 459 -34.91 15.26 -30.49
C ILE A 459 -33.59 15.96 -30.17
N THR A 460 -33.66 17.26 -29.90
CA THR A 460 -32.48 18.08 -29.61
C THR A 460 -32.13 18.10 -28.13
N ALA A 461 -30.93 18.59 -27.80
CA ALA A 461 -30.54 18.81 -26.40
C ALA A 461 -31.44 19.84 -25.69
N GLU A 462 -31.96 20.82 -26.43
CA GLU A 462 -32.90 21.84 -25.91
C GLU A 462 -34.25 21.21 -25.56
N ASP A 463 -34.75 20.28 -26.39
CA ASP A 463 -35.99 19.55 -26.13
C ASP A 463 -35.89 18.72 -24.84
N ILE A 464 -34.75 18.06 -24.63
CA ILE A 464 -34.47 17.28 -23.41
C ILE A 464 -34.46 18.19 -22.19
N ALA A 465 -33.77 19.33 -22.26
CA ALA A 465 -33.69 20.28 -21.16
C ALA A 465 -35.06 20.86 -20.77
N GLY A 466 -35.95 21.08 -21.75
CA GLY A 466 -37.28 21.64 -21.52
C GLY A 466 -38.35 20.65 -21.03
N HIS A 467 -38.15 19.33 -21.21
CA HIS A 467 -39.21 18.33 -21.00
C HIS A 467 -38.85 17.17 -20.06
N CYS A 468 -37.61 17.09 -19.56
CA CYS A 468 -37.22 16.05 -18.60
C CYS A 468 -37.40 16.51 -17.14
N THR A 469 -37.93 15.60 -16.31
CA THR A 469 -37.79 15.72 -14.85
C THR A 469 -36.36 15.37 -14.41
N LEU A 470 -35.97 15.74 -13.18
CA LEU A 470 -34.67 15.35 -12.61
C LEU A 470 -34.42 13.84 -12.71
N THR A 471 -35.44 13.03 -12.41
CA THR A 471 -35.36 11.56 -12.51
C THR A 471 -35.23 11.09 -13.96
N SER A 472 -35.92 11.74 -14.91
CA SER A 472 -35.83 11.42 -16.33
C SER A 472 -34.45 11.73 -16.94
N LEU A 473 -33.64 12.58 -16.30
CA LEU A 473 -32.28 12.90 -16.76
C LEU A 473 -31.27 11.78 -16.49
N TYR A 474 -31.53 10.86 -15.56
CA TYR A 474 -30.58 9.80 -15.21
C TYR A 474 -30.08 8.98 -16.43
N PRO A 475 -30.96 8.43 -17.30
CA PRO A 475 -30.51 7.73 -18.50
C PRO A 475 -29.80 8.65 -19.50
N ILE A 476 -30.16 9.94 -19.58
CA ILE A 476 -29.49 10.93 -20.44
C ILE A 476 -28.06 11.20 -19.95
N LEU A 477 -27.87 11.35 -18.64
CA LEU A 477 -26.54 11.53 -18.05
C LEU A 477 -25.66 10.30 -18.26
N ALA A 478 -26.22 9.09 -18.10
CA ALA A 478 -25.52 7.85 -18.40
C ALA A 478 -25.11 7.78 -19.89
N MET A 479 -26.03 8.13 -20.81
CA MET A 479 -25.75 8.21 -22.24
C MET A 479 -24.63 9.21 -22.55
N ALA A 480 -24.70 10.42 -22.00
CA ALA A 480 -23.68 11.45 -22.19
C ALA A 480 -22.29 10.97 -21.74
N ARG A 481 -22.19 10.21 -20.64
CA ARG A 481 -20.92 9.63 -20.16
C ARG A 481 -20.34 8.59 -21.12
N VAL A 482 -21.17 7.79 -21.78
CA VAL A 482 -20.74 6.81 -22.78
C VAL A 482 -20.25 7.52 -24.04
N HIS A 483 -21.02 8.49 -24.54
CA HIS A 483 -20.71 9.20 -25.80
C HIS A 483 -19.59 10.26 -25.67
N SER A 484 -19.23 10.68 -24.46
CA SER A 484 -18.11 11.60 -24.21
C SER A 484 -16.74 10.92 -24.02
N GLN A 485 -16.70 9.59 -24.11
CA GLN A 485 -15.49 8.79 -23.89
C GLN A 485 -15.07 8.02 -25.15
N ASN A 486 -14.00 7.23 -25.06
CA ASN A 486 -13.46 6.50 -26.20
C ASN A 486 -14.46 5.44 -26.71
N PRO A 487 -15.01 5.57 -27.94
CA PRO A 487 -16.03 4.66 -28.46
C PRO A 487 -15.50 3.22 -28.61
N ARG A 488 -14.19 3.03 -28.80
CA ARG A 488 -13.59 1.69 -28.91
C ARG A 488 -13.79 0.90 -27.63
N THR A 489 -13.63 1.51 -26.45
CA THR A 489 -13.78 0.83 -25.16
C THR A 489 -15.20 0.28 -24.99
N TYR A 490 -16.22 1.10 -25.29
CA TYR A 490 -17.61 0.67 -25.17
C TYR A 490 -18.01 -0.33 -26.25
N ALA A 491 -17.44 -0.24 -27.46
CA ALA A 491 -17.63 -1.25 -28.49
C ALA A 491 -17.06 -2.61 -28.05
N GLU A 492 -15.88 -2.65 -27.42
CA GLU A 492 -15.30 -3.87 -26.86
C GLU A 492 -16.20 -4.50 -25.77
N ILE A 493 -16.69 -3.69 -24.82
CA ILE A 493 -17.62 -4.12 -23.76
C ILE A 493 -18.89 -4.74 -24.35
N MET A 494 -19.48 -4.09 -25.36
CA MET A 494 -20.69 -4.61 -26.03
C MET A 494 -20.40 -5.89 -26.83
N ALA A 495 -19.21 -6.00 -27.41
CA ALA A 495 -18.80 -7.14 -28.23
C ALA A 495 -18.35 -8.36 -27.41
N THR A 496 -18.12 -8.23 -26.10
CA THR A 496 -17.66 -9.35 -25.24
C THR A 496 -18.54 -10.59 -25.38
N SER A 497 -17.91 -11.76 -25.46
CA SER A 497 -18.57 -13.07 -25.52
C SER A 497 -19.16 -13.52 -24.17
N GLY A 498 -19.70 -14.74 -24.13
CA GLY A 498 -20.11 -15.39 -22.88
C GLY A 498 -21.49 -15.01 -22.35
N ASP A 499 -21.71 -15.34 -21.08
CA ASP A 499 -23.01 -15.24 -20.42
C ASP A 499 -23.52 -13.81 -20.24
N SER A 500 -22.63 -12.82 -20.31
CA SER A 500 -22.97 -11.40 -20.35
C SER A 500 -23.95 -11.05 -21.48
N ARG A 501 -23.90 -11.79 -22.61
CA ARG A 501 -24.80 -11.61 -23.76
C ARG A 501 -26.25 -11.95 -23.40
N LYS A 502 -26.46 -12.96 -22.56
CA LYS A 502 -27.80 -13.41 -22.16
C LYS A 502 -28.55 -12.28 -21.46
N ILE A 503 -27.88 -11.52 -20.60
CA ILE A 503 -28.45 -10.38 -19.88
C ILE A 503 -29.06 -9.34 -20.84
N VAL A 504 -28.34 -8.93 -21.88
CA VAL A 504 -28.84 -7.93 -22.84
C VAL A 504 -30.00 -8.49 -23.67
N GLN A 505 -29.92 -9.75 -24.10
CA GLN A 505 -30.97 -10.40 -24.87
C GLN A 505 -32.26 -10.60 -24.06
N ASP A 506 -32.12 -11.02 -22.80
CA ASP A 506 -33.26 -11.22 -21.91
C ASP A 506 -33.87 -9.88 -21.48
N PHE A 507 -33.05 -8.83 -21.30
CA PHE A 507 -33.57 -7.48 -21.14
C PHE A 507 -34.41 -7.05 -22.34
N ALA A 508 -33.94 -7.25 -23.57
CA ALA A 508 -34.68 -6.89 -24.78
C ALA A 508 -36.03 -7.62 -24.86
N LYS A 509 -36.07 -8.92 -24.57
CA LYS A 509 -37.32 -9.69 -24.50
C LYS A 509 -38.26 -9.16 -23.41
N ASN A 510 -37.72 -8.81 -22.24
CA ASN A 510 -38.51 -8.26 -21.14
C ASN A 510 -39.08 -6.88 -21.49
N LEU A 511 -38.29 -6.04 -22.17
CA LEU A 511 -38.74 -4.73 -22.65
C LEU A 511 -39.90 -4.89 -23.66
N GLU A 512 -39.78 -5.81 -24.62
CA GLU A 512 -40.85 -6.11 -25.57
C GLU A 512 -42.14 -6.58 -24.86
N GLN A 513 -42.02 -7.43 -23.84
CA GLN A 513 -43.17 -7.84 -23.03
C GLN A 513 -43.84 -6.66 -22.31
N VAL A 514 -43.05 -5.75 -21.74
CA VAL A 514 -43.56 -4.54 -21.09
C VAL A 514 -44.27 -3.64 -22.11
N MET A 515 -43.68 -3.44 -23.29
CA MET A 515 -44.30 -2.66 -24.38
C MET A 515 -45.64 -3.25 -24.81
N VAL A 516 -45.71 -4.56 -25.03
CA VAL A 516 -46.97 -5.24 -25.39
C VAL A 516 -48.07 -5.05 -24.34
N MET A 517 -47.72 -5.03 -23.05
CA MET A 517 -48.69 -4.76 -21.97
C MET A 517 -49.10 -3.28 -21.92
N ALA A 518 -48.14 -2.37 -22.11
CA ALA A 518 -48.37 -0.92 -22.13
C ALA A 518 -49.26 -0.49 -23.31
N ASP A 519 -49.00 -1.01 -24.51
CA ASP A 519 -49.78 -0.73 -25.73
C ASP A 519 -51.23 -1.23 -25.61
N LYS A 520 -51.45 -2.27 -24.80
CA LYS A 520 -52.80 -2.80 -24.48
C LYS A 520 -53.47 -2.05 -23.34
N GLY A 521 -52.78 -1.15 -22.64
CA GLY A 521 -53.29 -0.48 -21.45
C GLY A 521 -53.59 -1.42 -20.28
N ASP A 522 -52.87 -2.55 -20.16
CA ASP A 522 -53.10 -3.57 -19.12
C ASP A 522 -52.51 -3.16 -17.76
N ILE A 523 -53.09 -2.11 -17.16
CA ILE A 523 -52.59 -1.48 -15.93
C ILE A 523 -52.49 -2.50 -14.78
N GLY A 524 -53.49 -3.36 -14.59
CA GLY A 524 -53.52 -4.33 -13.49
C GLY A 524 -52.36 -5.33 -13.57
N ARG A 525 -52.04 -5.81 -14.78
CA ARG A 525 -50.91 -6.70 -15.01
C ARG A 525 -49.57 -5.97 -14.86
N LEU A 526 -49.47 -4.71 -15.28
CA LEU A 526 -48.28 -3.88 -15.10
C LEU A 526 -47.98 -3.65 -13.61
N CYS A 527 -48.97 -3.29 -12.79
CA CYS A 527 -48.79 -3.15 -11.34
C CYS A 527 -48.32 -4.48 -10.72
N SER A 528 -48.98 -5.59 -11.06
CA SER A 528 -48.61 -6.92 -10.57
C SER A 528 -47.20 -7.36 -11.01
N LEU A 529 -46.69 -6.83 -12.12
CA LEU A 529 -45.32 -7.07 -12.59
C LEU A 529 -44.31 -6.24 -11.79
N ILE A 530 -44.61 -4.95 -11.56
CA ILE A 530 -43.76 -4.04 -10.76
C ILE A 530 -43.59 -4.58 -9.34
N ASP A 531 -44.69 -4.94 -8.67
CA ASP A 531 -44.65 -5.44 -7.28
C ASP A 531 -43.83 -6.73 -7.18
N ARG A 532 -44.08 -7.68 -8.09
CA ARG A 532 -43.35 -8.94 -8.14
C ARG A 532 -41.86 -8.75 -8.41
N ASN A 533 -41.49 -7.82 -9.30
CA ASN A 533 -40.09 -7.53 -9.60
C ASN A 533 -39.36 -6.90 -8.40
N SER A 534 -40.06 -6.23 -7.49
CA SER A 534 -39.44 -5.72 -6.27
C SER A 534 -39.14 -6.84 -5.24
N SER A 535 -39.86 -7.96 -5.28
CA SER A 535 -39.79 -9.03 -4.25
C SER A 535 -38.43 -9.73 -4.12
N HIS A 536 -37.61 -9.76 -5.17
CA HIS A 536 -36.26 -10.34 -5.12
C HIS A 536 -35.19 -9.33 -4.69
N LEU A 537 -35.57 -8.05 -4.55
CA LEU A 537 -34.73 -6.97 -4.04
C LEU A 537 -35.10 -6.75 -2.57
N THR A 538 -34.12 -6.68 -1.68
CA THR A 538 -34.42 -6.48 -0.26
C THR A 538 -34.98 -5.07 -0.02
N SER A 539 -35.84 -4.93 1.00
CA SER A 539 -36.36 -3.63 1.44
C SER A 539 -35.24 -2.65 1.77
N GLU A 540 -34.18 -3.14 2.41
CA GLU A 540 -33.01 -2.34 2.76
C GLU A 540 -32.28 -1.84 1.51
N PHE A 541 -32.14 -2.69 0.49
CA PHE A 541 -31.51 -2.30 -0.78
C PHE A 541 -32.30 -1.20 -1.48
N LEU A 542 -33.61 -1.37 -1.62
CA LEU A 542 -34.48 -0.40 -2.28
C LEU A 542 -34.48 0.95 -1.54
N SER A 543 -34.58 0.93 -0.21
CA SER A 543 -34.50 2.15 0.61
C SER A 543 -33.17 2.87 0.42
N ALA A 544 -32.05 2.14 0.50
CA ALA A 544 -30.72 2.73 0.34
C ALA A 544 -30.50 3.33 -1.05
N ARG A 545 -31.00 2.69 -2.13
CA ARG A 545 -30.91 3.26 -3.48
C ARG A 545 -31.80 4.49 -3.65
N MET A 546 -32.96 4.53 -2.99
CA MET A 546 -33.82 5.71 -3.01
C MET A 546 -33.16 6.92 -2.34
N ASP A 547 -32.45 6.71 -1.22
CA ASP A 547 -31.71 7.80 -0.57
C ASP A 547 -30.59 8.35 -1.46
N GLN A 548 -29.92 7.48 -2.23
CA GLN A 548 -28.94 7.91 -3.23
C GLN A 548 -29.56 8.71 -4.37
N ALA A 549 -30.72 8.28 -4.88
CA ALA A 549 -31.44 9.01 -5.92
C ALA A 549 -31.83 10.41 -5.44
N LYS A 550 -32.36 10.54 -4.22
CA LYS A 550 -32.65 11.85 -3.62
C LYS A 550 -31.43 12.74 -3.52
N ALA A 551 -30.28 12.19 -3.10
CA ALA A 551 -29.03 12.95 -3.05
C ALA A 551 -28.58 13.44 -4.44
N VAL A 552 -28.78 12.64 -5.49
CA VAL A 552 -28.53 13.06 -6.87
C VAL A 552 -29.50 14.17 -7.29
N ASP A 553 -30.78 14.04 -6.96
CA ASP A 553 -31.80 15.04 -7.29
C ASP A 553 -31.50 16.39 -6.60
N ASP A 554 -31.11 16.37 -5.33
CA ASP A 554 -30.73 17.58 -4.57
C ASP A 554 -29.53 18.30 -5.23
N VAL A 555 -28.52 17.53 -5.67
CA VAL A 555 -27.34 18.09 -6.34
C VAL A 555 -27.71 18.64 -7.71
N LEU A 556 -28.41 17.86 -8.54
CA LEU A 556 -28.81 18.31 -9.88
C LEU A 556 -29.76 19.51 -9.83
N GLY A 557 -30.71 19.52 -8.89
CA GLY A 557 -31.63 20.62 -8.67
C GLY A 557 -30.94 21.90 -8.19
N SER A 558 -29.72 21.82 -7.64
CA SER A 558 -28.90 22.99 -7.31
C SER A 558 -28.07 23.53 -8.48
N MET A 559 -27.93 22.74 -9.56
CA MET A 559 -27.11 23.07 -10.75
C MET A 559 -27.93 23.58 -11.94
N ILE A 560 -29.23 23.27 -11.97
CA ILE A 560 -30.23 23.73 -12.97
C ILE A 560 -30.95 24.93 -12.38
#